data_AF-A0A2H6BCS9-F1
#
_entry.id   AF-A0A2H6BCS9-F1
#
_cell.length_a   1.000
_cell.length_b   1.000
_cell.length_c   1.000
_cell.angle_alpha   90.00
_cell.angle_beta   90.00
_cell.angle_gamma   90.00
#
_symmetry.space_group_name_H-M   'P 1'
#
loop_
_entity.id
_entity.type
_entity.pdbx_description
1 polymer ?
#
loop_
_entity_poly.entity_id
_entity_poly.type
_entity_poly.pdbx_seq_one_letter_code
_entity_poly.pdbx_strand_id
1 'polypeptide(L)'
;MRRVFSRLRAINAAASGSMAVEFALIAPVLITMLAGVIFYGVYLGAANSVQQLAADAARASVAGLNDAERIAIARAHVASAAPSFTLIDPTKTSVTAKVSSTNPNVFEVAVSYDASKLAIWGLQGLLPLPSKTITRSAAIQRGGF
;
A
#
# COMPACT_ATOMS: atom_id res chain seq x y z
N MET A 1 -53.16 -32.19 16.58
CA MET A 1 -52.43 -30.98 16.14
C MET A 1 -51.12 -30.69 16.91
N ARG A 2 -51.05 -30.77 18.26
CA ARG A 2 -49.84 -30.45 19.04
C ARG A 2 -48.53 -31.19 18.67
N ARG A 3 -48.60 -32.45 18.22
CA ARG A 3 -47.41 -33.28 17.88
C ARG A 3 -46.73 -32.90 16.54
N VAL A 4 -47.46 -32.24 15.62
CA VAL A 4 -46.91 -31.80 14.33
C VAL A 4 -46.07 -30.53 14.52
N PHE A 5 -46.56 -29.60 15.33
CA PHE A 5 -45.82 -28.37 15.68
C PHE A 5 -44.51 -28.64 16.42
N SER A 6 -44.43 -29.67 17.28
CA SER A 6 -43.17 -30.02 17.95
C SER A 6 -42.13 -30.62 17.01
N ARG A 7 -42.56 -31.42 16.02
CA ARG A 7 -41.66 -32.00 15.00
C ARG A 7 -41.14 -30.93 14.03
N LEU A 8 -41.98 -29.99 13.60
CA LEU A 8 -41.54 -28.86 12.77
C LEU A 8 -40.53 -27.97 13.49
N ARG A 9 -40.72 -27.76 14.81
CA ARG A 9 -39.78 -26.98 15.63
C ARG A 9 -38.44 -27.70 15.83
N ALA A 10 -38.45 -29.03 15.96
CA ALA A 10 -37.25 -29.84 16.03
C ALA A 10 -36.46 -29.87 14.70
N ILE A 11 -37.16 -29.93 13.56
CA ILE A 11 -36.54 -29.86 12.23
C ILE A 11 -35.91 -28.49 11.99
N ASN A 12 -36.61 -27.40 12.33
CA ASN A 12 -36.03 -26.05 12.23
C ASN A 12 -34.81 -25.89 13.14
N ALA A 13 -34.85 -26.39 14.39
CA ALA A 13 -33.69 -26.37 15.28
C ALA A 13 -32.50 -27.18 14.72
N ALA A 14 -32.74 -28.35 14.12
CA ALA A 14 -31.71 -29.16 13.48
C ALA A 14 -31.14 -28.49 12.21
N ALA A 15 -31.99 -27.88 11.38
CA ALA A 15 -31.57 -27.12 10.20
C ALA A 15 -30.76 -25.88 10.58
N SER A 16 -31.18 -25.13 11.62
CA SER A 16 -30.40 -24.03 12.18
C SER A 16 -29.06 -24.50 12.75
N GLY A 17 -29.00 -25.69 13.36
CA GLY A 17 -27.75 -26.30 13.82
C GLY A 17 -26.80 -26.64 12.67
N SER A 18 -27.30 -27.21 11.58
CA SER A 18 -26.49 -27.51 10.37
C SER A 18 -25.94 -26.24 9.72
N MET A 19 -26.78 -25.21 9.55
CA MET A 19 -26.34 -23.93 9.00
C MET A 19 -25.29 -23.24 9.87
N ALA A 20 -25.39 -23.36 11.19
CA ALA A 20 -24.38 -22.79 12.10
C ALA A 20 -23.01 -23.45 11.92
N VAL A 21 -22.96 -24.77 11.67
CA VAL A 21 -21.72 -25.51 11.42
C VAL A 21 -21.11 -25.14 10.07
N GLU A 22 -21.92 -25.03 9.03
CA GLU A 22 -21.46 -24.58 7.70
C GLU A 22 -20.90 -23.14 7.75
N PHE A 23 -21.58 -22.24 8.45
CA PHE A 23 -21.09 -20.88 8.66
C PHE A 23 -19.79 -20.88 9.48
N ALA A 24 -19.67 -21.70 10.51
CA ALA A 24 -18.45 -21.79 11.32
C ALA A 24 -17.22 -22.25 10.52
N LEU A 25 -17.41 -23.01 9.44
CA LEU A 25 -16.34 -23.41 8.51
C LEU A 25 -15.96 -22.31 7.52
N ILE A 26 -16.95 -21.60 6.96
CA ILE A 26 -16.72 -20.61 5.89
C ILE A 26 -16.33 -19.23 6.45
N ALA A 27 -16.95 -18.82 7.57
CA ALA A 27 -16.76 -17.50 8.16
C ALA A 27 -15.29 -17.17 8.48
N PRO A 28 -14.46 -18.07 9.03
CA PRO A 28 -13.04 -17.78 9.28
C PRO A 28 -12.30 -17.39 7.99
N VAL A 29 -12.53 -18.12 6.89
CA VAL A 29 -11.91 -17.84 5.59
C VAL A 29 -12.37 -16.50 5.05
N LEU A 30 -13.67 -16.21 5.11
CA LEU A 30 -14.21 -14.93 4.66
C LEU A 30 -13.68 -13.75 5.49
N ILE A 31 -13.58 -13.90 6.81
CA ILE A 31 -13.04 -12.88 7.71
C ILE A 31 -11.55 -12.65 7.41
N THR A 32 -10.77 -13.71 7.23
CA THR A 32 -9.35 -13.59 6.85
C THR A 32 -9.19 -12.91 5.49
N MET A 33 -10.03 -13.25 4.50
CA MET A 33 -10.01 -12.62 3.19
C MET A 33 -10.36 -11.12 3.28
N LEU A 34 -11.42 -10.77 4.01
CA LEU A 34 -11.84 -9.39 4.21
C LEU A 34 -10.76 -8.58 4.93
N ALA A 35 -10.19 -9.11 6.01
CA ALA A 35 -9.06 -8.51 6.70
C ALA A 35 -7.90 -8.30 5.73
N GLY A 36 -7.52 -9.34 4.97
CA GLY A 36 -6.50 -9.27 3.93
C GLY A 36 -6.71 -8.09 2.99
N VAL A 37 -7.90 -7.95 2.39
CA VAL A 37 -8.24 -6.85 1.48
C VAL A 37 -8.08 -5.48 2.15
N ILE A 38 -8.57 -5.31 3.38
CA ILE A 38 -8.51 -4.02 4.10
C ILE A 38 -7.06 -3.64 4.39
N PHE A 39 -6.30 -4.54 5.02
CA PHE A 39 -4.93 -4.30 5.45
C PHE A 39 -3.95 -4.17 4.27
N TYR A 40 -4.09 -4.99 3.22
CA TYR A 40 -3.32 -4.81 1.98
C TYR A 40 -3.73 -3.54 1.24
N GLY A 41 -5.00 -3.15 1.28
CA GLY A 41 -5.48 -1.89 0.72
C GLY A 41 -4.71 -0.69 1.28
N VAL A 42 -4.45 -0.67 2.60
CA VAL A 42 -3.63 0.38 3.24
C VAL A 42 -2.19 0.37 2.72
N TYR A 43 -1.57 -0.80 2.61
CA TYR A 43 -0.20 -0.92 2.11
C TYR A 43 -0.08 -0.50 0.63
N LEU A 44 -1.00 -0.97 -0.22
CA LEU A 44 -1.05 -0.61 -1.63
C LEU A 44 -1.36 0.87 -1.84
N GLY A 45 -2.24 1.44 -1.01
CA GLY A 45 -2.51 2.88 -0.98
C GLY A 45 -1.25 3.69 -0.68
N ALA A 46 -0.51 3.33 0.37
CA ALA A 46 0.78 3.96 0.68
C ALA A 46 1.79 3.76 -0.47
N ALA A 47 1.86 2.57 -1.06
CA ALA A 47 2.75 2.29 -2.19
C ALA A 47 2.44 3.17 -3.42
N ASN A 48 1.17 3.38 -3.70
CA ASN A 48 0.72 4.28 -4.76
C ASN A 48 1.08 5.75 -4.43
N SER A 49 0.90 6.19 -3.17
CA SER A 49 1.34 7.53 -2.75
C SER A 49 2.84 7.75 -2.94
N VAL A 50 3.67 6.78 -2.53
CA VAL A 50 5.14 6.83 -2.75
C VAL A 50 5.49 6.88 -4.24
N GLN A 51 4.76 6.13 -5.07
CA GLN A 51 4.96 6.13 -6.52
C GLN A 51 4.61 7.49 -7.16
N GLN A 52 3.49 8.08 -6.77
CA GLN A 52 3.09 9.42 -7.22
C GLN A 52 4.11 10.47 -6.78
N LEU A 53 4.55 10.41 -5.53
CA LEU A 53 5.55 11.31 -4.97
C LEU A 53 6.89 11.22 -5.72
N ALA A 54 7.35 10.02 -6.09
CA ALA A 54 8.54 9.83 -6.91
C ALA A 54 8.36 10.39 -8.33
N ALA A 55 7.21 10.15 -8.95
CA ALA A 55 6.90 10.65 -10.29
C ALA A 55 6.85 12.18 -10.35
N ASP A 56 6.22 12.82 -9.37
CA ASP A 56 6.09 14.26 -9.32
C ASP A 56 7.44 14.92 -8.98
N ALA A 57 8.23 14.33 -8.09
CA ALA A 57 9.58 14.79 -7.81
C ALA A 57 10.52 14.67 -9.02
N ALA A 58 10.43 13.57 -9.77
CA ALA A 58 11.16 13.42 -11.04
C ALA A 58 10.76 14.52 -12.04
N ARG A 59 9.46 14.79 -12.19
CA ARG A 59 8.95 15.85 -13.08
C ARG A 59 9.42 17.23 -12.64
N ALA A 60 9.35 17.54 -11.34
CA ALA A 60 9.82 18.81 -10.79
C ALA A 60 11.32 19.03 -11.03
N SER A 61 12.12 17.95 -10.90
CA SER A 61 13.57 18.00 -11.11
C SER A 61 13.99 18.42 -12.52
N VAL A 62 13.08 18.38 -13.51
CA VAL A 62 13.39 18.79 -14.90
C VAL A 62 13.92 20.22 -14.96
N ALA A 63 13.45 21.11 -14.09
CA ALA A 63 13.80 22.52 -14.04
C ALA A 63 15.24 22.84 -13.57
N GLY A 64 15.97 21.86 -12.99
CA GLY A 64 17.35 22.08 -12.56
C GLY A 64 18.33 22.19 -13.73
N LEU A 65 19.27 23.14 -13.67
CA LEU A 65 20.26 23.36 -14.74
C LEU A 65 21.42 22.38 -14.64
N ASN A 66 21.72 21.89 -13.44
CA ASN A 66 22.74 20.87 -13.17
C ASN A 66 22.25 19.79 -12.19
N ASP A 67 23.00 18.69 -12.06
CA ASP A 67 22.56 17.54 -11.27
C ASP A 67 22.35 17.87 -9.79
N ALA A 68 23.15 18.76 -9.21
CA ALA A 68 22.98 19.19 -7.81
C ALA A 68 21.66 19.94 -7.60
N GLU A 69 21.30 20.83 -8.52
CA GLU A 69 20.01 21.53 -8.49
C GLU A 69 18.83 20.56 -8.70
N ARG A 70 18.94 19.61 -9.63
CA ARG A 70 17.91 18.59 -9.85
C ARG A 70 17.65 17.77 -8.59
N ILE A 71 18.72 17.37 -7.89
CA ILE A 71 18.64 16.65 -6.61
C ILE A 71 17.97 17.52 -5.54
N ALA A 72 18.36 18.80 -5.43
CA ALA A 72 17.77 19.72 -4.46
C ALA A 72 16.27 19.94 -4.71
N ILE A 73 15.87 20.15 -5.98
CA ILE A 73 14.47 20.32 -6.38
C ILE A 73 13.66 19.06 -6.09
N ALA A 74 14.16 17.88 -6.45
CA ALA A 74 13.47 16.61 -6.18
C ALA A 74 13.23 16.42 -4.67
N ARG A 75 14.26 16.66 -3.83
CA ARG A 75 14.14 16.56 -2.37
C ARG A 75 13.16 17.58 -1.79
N ALA A 76 13.24 18.83 -2.24
CA ALA A 76 12.33 19.89 -1.79
C ALA A 76 10.88 19.56 -2.17
N HIS A 77 10.66 19.04 -3.38
CA HIS A 77 9.33 18.64 -3.85
C HIS A 77 8.73 17.55 -2.95
N VAL A 78 9.47 16.47 -2.68
CA VAL A 78 9.01 15.41 -1.77
C VAL A 78 8.70 15.96 -0.39
N ALA A 79 9.59 16.79 0.19
CA ALA A 79 9.38 17.37 1.52
C ALA A 79 8.12 18.24 1.59
N SER A 80 7.80 18.99 0.53
CA SER A 80 6.60 19.81 0.46
C SER A 80 5.32 19.03 0.17
N ALA A 81 5.39 17.95 -0.62
CA ALA A 81 4.22 17.22 -1.11
C ALA A 81 3.84 16.03 -0.22
N ALA A 82 4.80 15.41 0.48
CA ALA A 82 4.55 14.26 1.36
C ALA A 82 3.45 14.49 2.40
N PRO A 83 3.34 15.67 3.08
CA PRO A 83 2.28 15.93 4.05
C PRO A 83 0.86 15.88 3.48
N SER A 84 0.69 16.03 2.16
CA SER A 84 -0.62 15.96 1.50
C SER A 84 -1.14 14.53 1.32
N PHE A 85 -0.31 13.52 1.54
CA PHE A 85 -0.68 12.11 1.41
C PHE A 85 -1.04 11.50 2.76
N THR A 86 -2.33 11.21 2.99
CA THR A 86 -2.87 10.73 4.28
C THR A 86 -2.21 9.45 4.82
N LEU A 87 -1.72 8.56 3.95
CA LEU A 87 -1.12 7.27 4.34
C LEU A 87 0.41 7.33 4.53
N ILE A 88 1.00 8.52 4.38
CA ILE A 88 2.44 8.73 4.44
C ILE A 88 2.77 9.62 5.64
N ASP A 89 3.66 9.12 6.50
CA ASP A 89 4.37 9.95 7.47
C ASP A 89 5.60 10.59 6.78
N PRO A 90 5.65 11.92 6.61
CA PRO A 90 6.76 12.58 5.91
C PRO A 90 8.12 12.31 6.55
N THR A 91 8.17 12.12 7.88
CA THR A 91 9.41 11.86 8.63
C THR A 91 10.01 10.48 8.35
N LYS A 92 9.22 9.60 7.72
CA LYS A 92 9.60 8.24 7.33
C LYS A 92 9.92 8.11 5.84
N THR A 93 9.99 9.22 5.13
CA THR A 93 10.36 9.25 3.71
C THR A 93 11.83 9.58 3.53
N SER A 94 12.46 8.99 2.51
CA SER A 94 13.82 9.32 2.08
C SER A 94 13.88 9.36 0.56
N VAL A 95 14.73 10.25 0.04
CA VAL A 95 14.82 10.53 -1.40
C VAL A 95 16.24 10.31 -1.89
N THR A 96 16.36 9.46 -2.91
CA THR A 96 17.58 9.27 -3.68
C THR A 96 17.32 9.75 -5.09
N ALA A 97 17.94 10.86 -5.48
CA ALA A 97 17.88 11.37 -6.85
C ALA A 97 19.28 11.31 -7.45
N LYS A 98 19.41 10.79 -8.68
CA LYS A 98 20.70 10.61 -9.36
C LYS A 98 20.52 10.50 -10.87
N VAL A 99 21.61 10.75 -11.60
CA VAL A 99 21.70 10.33 -13.00
C VAL A 99 21.72 8.79 -13.05
N SER A 100 21.04 8.21 -14.04
CA SER A 100 21.00 6.77 -14.23
C SER A 100 22.39 6.22 -14.54
N SER A 101 22.73 5.07 -13.93
CA SER A 101 24.00 4.38 -14.18
C SER A 101 24.07 3.72 -15.56
N THR A 102 22.92 3.51 -16.22
CA THR A 102 22.84 2.87 -17.54
C THR A 102 22.69 3.87 -18.68
N ASN A 103 22.17 5.07 -18.41
CA ASN A 103 22.00 6.11 -19.41
C ASN A 103 22.20 7.51 -18.80
N PRO A 104 23.28 8.24 -19.14
CA PRO A 104 23.56 9.57 -18.59
C PRO A 104 22.52 10.64 -18.98
N ASN A 105 21.68 10.35 -19.97
CA ASN A 105 20.58 11.21 -20.40
C ASN A 105 19.29 10.98 -19.59
N VAL A 106 19.31 10.10 -18.58
CA VAL A 106 18.15 9.81 -17.74
C VAL A 106 18.46 10.23 -16.30
N PHE A 107 17.55 10.98 -15.71
CA PHE A 107 17.56 11.33 -14.30
C PHE A 107 16.51 10.50 -13.57
N GLU A 108 16.91 9.82 -12.50
CA GLU A 108 16.05 8.94 -11.71
C GLU A 108 15.85 9.50 -10.31
N VAL A 109 14.60 9.52 -9.86
CA VAL A 109 14.22 9.86 -8.49
C VAL A 109 13.56 8.65 -7.86
N ALA A 110 14.16 8.13 -6.80
CA ALA A 110 13.64 7.07 -5.96
C ALA A 110 13.21 7.62 -4.60
N VAL A 111 11.98 7.32 -4.20
CA VAL A 111 11.45 7.62 -2.88
C VAL A 111 11.28 6.31 -2.12
N SER A 112 11.82 6.24 -0.92
CA SER A 112 11.66 5.12 0.00
C SER A 112 10.86 5.55 1.22
N TYR A 113 9.96 4.68 1.68
CA TYR A 113 9.10 4.91 2.83
C TYR A 113 9.17 3.73 3.80
N ASP A 114 9.36 4.04 5.07
CA ASP A 114 9.28 3.05 6.16
C ASP A 114 7.81 2.77 6.53
N ALA A 115 7.30 1.68 5.98
CA ALA A 115 5.94 1.20 6.19
C ALA A 115 5.75 0.38 7.48
N SER A 116 6.75 0.29 8.36
CA SER A 116 6.72 -0.52 9.61
C SER A 116 5.58 -0.18 10.58
N LYS A 117 4.99 1.02 10.46
CA LYS A 117 3.85 1.47 11.30
C LYS A 117 2.48 1.33 10.63
N LEU A 118 2.41 0.84 9.39
CA LEU A 118 1.12 0.62 8.72
C LEU A 118 0.35 -0.53 9.38
N ALA A 119 -0.98 -0.47 9.31
CA ALA A 119 -1.84 -1.44 9.98
C ALA A 119 -1.65 -2.90 9.51
N ILE A 120 -1.08 -3.12 8.32
CA ILE A 120 -0.88 -4.45 7.70
C ILE A 120 -0.12 -5.45 8.59
N TRP A 121 0.73 -4.97 9.50
CA TRP A 121 1.49 -5.83 10.41
C TRP A 121 0.62 -6.56 11.44
N GLY A 122 -0.64 -6.16 11.61
CA GLY A 122 -1.62 -6.91 12.40
C GLY A 122 -1.93 -8.31 11.83
N LEU A 123 -1.59 -8.57 10.56
CA LEU A 123 -1.75 -9.87 9.90
C LEU A 123 -0.49 -10.76 9.99
N GLN A 124 0.54 -10.34 10.72
CA GLN A 124 1.79 -11.08 10.82
C GLN A 124 1.53 -12.48 11.43
N GLY A 125 2.09 -13.52 10.79
CA GLY A 125 1.90 -14.90 11.18
C GLY A 125 0.63 -15.56 10.61
N LEU A 126 -0.34 -14.78 10.13
CA LEU A 126 -1.52 -15.29 9.43
C LEU A 126 -1.33 -15.30 7.91
N LEU A 127 -0.72 -14.25 7.34
CA LEU A 127 -0.49 -14.10 5.90
C LEU A 127 0.97 -13.74 5.59
N PRO A 128 1.47 -14.05 4.37
CA PRO A 128 2.81 -13.68 3.93
C PRO A 128 2.89 -12.18 3.62
N LEU A 129 3.55 -11.42 4.49
CA LEU A 129 3.61 -9.96 4.39
C LEU A 129 4.69 -9.44 3.42
N PRO A 130 4.47 -8.26 2.79
CA PRO A 130 5.49 -7.62 1.97
C PRO A 130 6.64 -7.03 2.80
N SER A 131 7.61 -6.41 2.13
CA SER A 131 8.71 -5.68 2.81
C SER A 131 8.18 -4.52 3.67
N LYS A 132 8.88 -4.24 4.79
CA LYS A 132 8.65 -3.05 5.62
C LYS A 132 9.08 -1.75 4.97
N THR A 133 9.82 -1.82 3.87
CA THR A 133 10.26 -0.65 3.12
C THR A 133 9.63 -0.66 1.73
N ILE A 134 8.88 0.40 1.44
CA ILE A 134 8.31 0.65 0.11
C ILE A 134 9.27 1.56 -0.63
N THR A 135 9.82 1.10 -1.74
CA THR A 135 10.65 1.93 -2.64
C THR A 135 9.99 2.00 -4.01
N ARG A 136 9.86 3.22 -4.54
CA ARG A 136 9.39 3.47 -5.91
C ARG A 136 10.30 4.49 -6.56
N SER A 137 10.57 4.29 -7.84
CA SER A 137 11.34 5.24 -8.62
C SER A 137 10.59 5.69 -9.86
N ALA A 138 10.94 6.87 -10.33
CA ALA A 138 10.53 7.41 -11.60
C ALA A 138 11.76 7.96 -12.31
N ALA A 139 11.82 7.72 -13.62
CA ALA A 139 12.89 8.16 -14.48
C ALA A 139 12.35 9.16 -15.49
N ILE A 140 13.11 10.22 -15.76
CA ILE A 140 12.79 11.21 -16.79
C ILE A 140 14.02 11.45 -17.66
N GLN A 141 13.79 11.60 -18.96
CA GLN A 141 14.85 12.00 -19.87
C GLN A 141 15.23 13.45 -19.57
N ARG A 142 16.53 13.73 -19.53
CA ARG A 142 17.05 15.10 -19.48
C ARG A 142 16.59 15.77 -20.78
N GLY A 143 15.90 16.91 -20.67
CA GLY A 143 15.53 17.70 -21.84
C GLY A 143 16.77 17.99 -22.68
N GLY A 144 16.71 17.71 -23.97
CA GLY A 144 17.81 17.95 -24.90
C GLY A 144 17.79 19.38 -25.43
N PHE A 145 18.96 20.01 -25.44
CA PHE A 145 19.38 20.91 -26.50
C PHE A 145 20.35 20.13 -27.40
#